data_AF-A0A1G9RYW3-F1
#
_entry.id   AF-A0A1G9RYW3-F1
#
_cell.length_a   1.000
_cell.length_b   1.000
_cell.length_c   1.000
_cell.angle_alpha   90.00
_cell.angle_beta   90.00
_cell.angle_gamma   90.00
#
_symmetry.space_group_name_H-M   'P 1'
#
loop_
_entity.id
_entity.type
_entity.pdbx_description
1 polymer ?
#
loop_
_entity_poly.entity_id
_entity_poly.type
_entity_poly.pdbx_seq_one_letter_code
_entity_poly.pdbx_strand_id
1 'polypeptide(L)'
;MANWYVYSGWGDPFLSPNYRLILIKPTCTSGSEICCIYLNSNDVIPPQFNGTDNMVTYIAHALATQIPQPTGVGVKRFVYLRDPVS
;
A
#
# COMPACT_ATOMS: atom_id res chain seq x y z
N MET A 1 -9.04 7.35 -11.63
CA MET A 1 -8.85 8.29 -10.50
C MET A 1 -8.03 7.53 -9.47
N ALA A 2 -7.12 8.19 -8.77
CA ALA A 2 -6.25 7.47 -7.84
C ALA A 2 -6.84 7.44 -6.44
N ASN A 3 -7.02 6.22 -5.93
CA ASN A 3 -7.76 5.90 -4.72
C ASN A 3 -6.88 5.16 -3.71
N TRP A 4 -7.33 5.18 -2.46
CA TRP A 4 -6.70 4.49 -1.35
C TRP A 4 -7.27 3.09 -1.19
N TYR A 5 -6.38 2.14 -0.94
CA TYR A 5 -6.74 0.75 -0.67
C TYR A 5 -6.08 0.32 0.64
N VAL A 6 -6.87 -0.03 1.64
CA VAL A 6 -6.36 -0.50 2.93
C VAL A 6 -6.02 -1.98 2.84
N TYR A 7 -4.90 -2.38 3.44
CA TYR A 7 -4.57 -3.78 3.63
C TYR A 7 -5.43 -4.35 4.78
N SER A 8 -5.98 -5.55 4.59
CA SER A 8 -6.82 -6.20 5.61
C SER A 8 -6.07 -6.53 6.90
N GLY A 9 -4.74 -6.56 6.87
CA GLY A 9 -3.91 -6.99 7.99
C GLY A 9 -3.68 -8.50 8.05
N TRP A 10 -4.20 -9.25 7.07
CA TRP A 10 -4.00 -10.69 6.96
C TRP A 10 -3.66 -11.12 5.53
N GLY A 11 -3.06 -12.29 5.40
CA GLY A 11 -2.71 -12.87 4.10
C GLY A 11 -1.38 -12.36 3.55
N ASP A 12 -1.21 -12.51 2.24
CA ASP A 12 -0.02 -12.06 1.52
C ASP A 12 -0.21 -10.60 1.04
N PRO A 13 0.61 -9.64 1.50
CA PRO A 13 0.55 -8.25 1.04
C PRO A 13 0.88 -8.10 -0.45
N PHE A 14 1.45 -9.10 -1.13
CA PHE A 14 1.69 -9.04 -2.57
C PHE A 14 0.46 -9.39 -3.42
N LEU A 15 -0.67 -9.76 -2.80
CA LEU A 15 -1.90 -10.14 -3.47
C LEU A 15 -2.97 -9.05 -3.34
N SER A 16 -3.45 -8.54 -4.49
CA SER A 16 -4.47 -7.49 -4.51
C SER A 16 -5.79 -7.85 -3.80
N PRO A 17 -6.23 -9.13 -3.73
CA PRO A 17 -7.42 -9.53 -2.96
C PRO A 17 -7.37 -9.24 -1.46
N ASN A 18 -6.19 -8.97 -0.89
CA ASN A 18 -6.04 -8.60 0.52
C ASN A 18 -6.17 -7.08 0.77
N TYR A 19 -6.56 -6.33 -0.26
CA TYR A 19 -6.77 -4.90 -0.20
C TYR A 19 -8.23 -4.52 -0.48
N ARG A 20 -8.69 -3.42 0.11
CA ARG A 20 -10.05 -2.90 -0.11
C ARG A 20 -10.04 -1.39 -0.31
N LEU A 21 -10.81 -0.94 -1.31
CA LEU A 21 -11.06 0.47 -1.57
C LEU A 21 -11.63 1.15 -0.33
N ILE A 22 -11.11 2.33 -0.01
CA ILE A 22 -11.64 3.21 1.03
C ILE A 22 -11.84 4.61 0.46
N LEU A 23 -12.84 5.32 1.01
CA LEU A 23 -13.17 6.70 0.62
C LEU A 23 -12.52 7.75 1.53
N ILE A 24 -11.89 7.30 2.61
CA ILE A 24 -11.19 8.16 3.58
C ILE A 24 -9.69 8.10 3.34
N LYS A 25 -9.00 9.22 3.55
CA LYS A 25 -7.54 9.27 3.48
C LYS A 25 -6.94 8.63 4.74
N PRO A 26 -6.08 7.60 4.61
CA PRO A 26 -5.38 7.00 5.75
C PRO A 26 -4.48 8.00 6.49
N THR A 27 -4.36 7.80 7.81
CA THR A 27 -3.46 8.57 8.68
C THR A 27 -2.12 7.88 8.93
N CYS A 28 -1.97 6.63 8.48
CA CYS A 28 -0.76 5.84 8.68
C CYS A 28 0.40 6.34 7.82
N THR A 29 1.58 6.39 8.43
CA THR A 29 2.79 6.95 7.80
C THR A 29 3.98 6.00 7.84
N SER A 30 4.17 5.20 8.89
CA SER A 30 5.32 4.31 9.03
C SER A 30 5.00 3.18 10.02
N GLY A 31 5.80 2.13 10.03
CA GLY A 31 5.69 0.98 10.92
C GLY A 31 6.16 -0.31 10.25
N SER A 32 5.82 -1.46 10.84
CA SER A 32 6.28 -2.78 10.36
C SER A 32 5.28 -3.55 9.50
N GLU A 33 4.05 -3.06 9.35
CA GLU A 33 3.02 -3.70 8.53
C GLU A 33 2.52 -2.78 7.42
N ILE A 34 2.06 -3.36 6.30
CA ILE A 34 1.38 -2.56 5.28
C ILE A 34 0.08 -2.00 5.87
N CYS A 35 -0.11 -0.70 5.72
CA CYS A 35 -1.35 -0.05 6.06
C CYS A 35 -2.25 0.10 4.84
N CYS A 36 -1.74 0.76 3.81
CA CYS A 36 -2.50 1.06 2.61
C CYS A 36 -1.58 1.26 1.41
N ILE A 37 -2.20 1.13 0.25
CA ILE A 37 -1.60 1.47 -1.03
C ILE A 37 -2.44 2.53 -1.75
N TYR A 38 -1.79 3.23 -2.68
CA TYR A 38 -2.40 4.23 -3.51
C TYR A 38 -2.28 3.82 -4.98
N LEU A 39 -3.43 3.66 -5.65
CA LEU A 39 -3.49 3.10 -7.01
C LEU A 39 -4.49 3.86 -7.87
N ASN A 40 -4.21 3.95 -9.17
CA ASN A 40 -5.15 4.49 -10.16
C ASN A 40 -6.15 3.44 -10.62
N SER A 41 -7.02 3.00 -9.71
CA SER A 41 -8.16 2.13 -10.00
C SER A 41 -9.37 2.58 -9.17
N ASN A 42 -10.57 2.32 -9.67
CA ASN A 42 -11.85 2.59 -9.00
C ASN A 42 -12.55 1.30 -8.52
N ASP A 43 -11.92 0.15 -8.67
CA ASP A 43 -12.50 -1.14 -8.29
C ASP A 43 -12.54 -1.30 -6.77
N VAL A 44 -13.47 -2.10 -6.25
CA VAL A 44 -13.53 -2.39 -4.81
C VAL A 44 -12.30 -3.17 -4.34
N ILE A 45 -11.84 -4.08 -5.19
CA ILE A 45 -10.59 -4.82 -5.04
C ILE A 45 -9.66 -4.30 -6.13
N PRO A 46 -8.44 -3.86 -5.79
CA PRO A 46 -7.55 -3.31 -6.80
C PRO A 46 -7.16 -4.40 -7.81
N PRO A 47 -6.79 -4.01 -9.04
CA PRO A 47 -6.25 -4.95 -10.01
C PRO A 47 -5.00 -5.64 -9.45
N GLN A 48 -4.74 -6.85 -9.94
CA GLN A 48 -3.58 -7.61 -9.53
C GLN A 48 -2.31 -6.80 -9.83
N PHE A 49 -1.29 -6.92 -8.96
CA PHE A 49 -0.01 -6.21 -9.13
C PHE A 49 0.86 -6.90 -10.19
N ASN A 50 0.37 -6.94 -11.42
CA ASN A 50 0.98 -7.63 -12.56
C ASN A 50 2.10 -6.79 -13.19
N GLY A 51 3.16 -6.55 -12.42
CA GLY A 51 4.52 -6.20 -12.89
C GLY A 51 4.74 -4.83 -13.55
N THR A 52 3.75 -4.23 -14.21
CA THR A 52 3.87 -2.88 -14.80
C THR A 52 3.86 -1.80 -13.74
N ASP A 53 3.19 -2.04 -12.62
CA ASP A 53 3.25 -1.20 -11.45
C ASP A 53 4.38 -1.71 -10.56
N ASN A 54 5.35 -0.83 -10.23
CA ASN A 54 6.43 -1.10 -9.27
C ASN A 54 5.93 -1.42 -7.84
N MET A 55 4.65 -1.76 -7.67
CA MET A 55 3.96 -1.96 -6.41
C MET A 55 4.55 -3.12 -5.61
N VAL A 56 4.86 -4.26 -6.25
CA VAL A 56 5.51 -5.40 -5.58
C VAL A 56 6.86 -4.96 -5.02
N THR A 57 7.67 -4.27 -5.81
CA THR A 57 8.96 -3.71 -5.37
C THR A 57 8.78 -2.72 -4.22
N TYR A 58 7.81 -1.82 -4.32
CA TYR A 58 7.52 -0.84 -3.28
C TYR A 58 7.03 -1.48 -1.98
N ILE A 59 6.20 -2.53 -2.05
CA ILE A 59 5.76 -3.29 -0.88
C ILE A 59 6.96 -3.98 -0.23
N ALA A 60 7.81 -4.65 -1.01
CA ALA A 60 9.00 -5.32 -0.50
C ALA A 60 9.97 -4.32 0.16
N HIS A 61 10.25 -3.20 -0.50
CA HIS A 61 11.12 -2.16 0.04
C HIS A 61 10.51 -1.48 1.28
N ALA A 62 9.20 -1.26 1.29
CA ALA A 62 8.50 -0.68 2.44
C ALA A 62 8.62 -1.59 3.67
N LEU A 63 8.36 -2.88 3.51
CA LEU A 63 8.49 -3.85 4.61
C LEU A 63 9.93 -4.01 5.09
N ALA A 64 10.90 -4.01 4.17
CA ALA A 64 12.32 -4.15 4.51
C ALA A 64 12.90 -2.91 5.21
N THR A 65 12.45 -1.71 4.83
CA THR A 65 12.99 -0.44 5.35
C THR A 65 12.11 0.20 6.41
N GLN A 66 10.88 -0.27 6.60
CA GLN A 66 9.85 0.35 7.44
C GLN A 66 9.53 1.80 7.05
N ILE A 67 9.82 2.17 5.80
CA ILE A 67 9.66 3.51 5.25
C ILE A 67 8.71 3.45 4.05
N PRO A 68 7.75 4.39 3.93
CA PRO A 68 6.89 4.50 2.76
C PRO A 68 7.65 4.59 1.45
N GLN A 69 7.11 3.93 0.43
CA GLN A 69 7.74 3.84 -0.88
C GLN A 69 6.88 4.49 -1.97
N PRO A 70 7.50 5.04 -3.02
CA PRO A 70 8.94 5.31 -3.16
C PRO A 70 9.47 6.37 -2.19
N THR A 71 10.76 6.30 -1.89
CA THR A 71 11.49 7.31 -1.10
C THR A 71 11.99 8.46 -1.98
N GLY A 72 12.25 9.62 -1.36
CA GLY A 72 12.74 10.82 -2.03
C GLY A 72 11.94 12.08 -1.66
N VAL A 73 12.57 13.24 -1.78
CA VAL A 73 11.94 14.53 -1.49
C VAL A 73 10.95 14.88 -2.61
N GLY A 74 9.72 15.23 -2.26
CA GLY A 74 8.67 15.59 -3.22
C GLY A 74 8.05 14.41 -3.99
N VAL A 75 8.47 13.17 -3.70
CA VAL A 75 7.95 11.99 -4.40
C VAL A 75 6.59 11.58 -3.83
N LYS A 76 5.64 11.29 -4.72
CA LYS A 76 4.35 10.71 -4.35
C LYS A 76 4.54 9.25 -3.94
N ARG A 77 4.24 8.96 -2.68
CA ARG A 77 4.29 7.60 -2.12
C ARG A 77 3.06 6.81 -2.51
N PHE A 78 3.27 5.53 -2.80
CA PHE A 78 2.25 4.57 -3.18
C PHE A 78 2.01 3.50 -2.11
N VAL A 79 2.98 3.26 -1.22
CA VAL A 79 2.86 2.28 -0.14
C VAL A 79 3.14 2.96 1.19
N TYR A 80 2.24 2.76 2.15
CA TYR A 80 2.35 3.30 3.51
C TYR A 80 2.23 2.17 4.51
N LEU A 81 2.92 2.35 5.65
CA LEU A 81 2.97 1.37 6.72
C LEU A 81 2.25 1.88 7.98
N ARG A 82 1.94 0.95 8.87
CA ARG A 82 1.45 1.20 10.23
C ARG A 82 2.19 0.29 11.20
N ASP A 83 2.15 0.67 12.47
CA ASP A 83 2.54 -0.22 13.54
C ASP A 83 1.50 -1.35 13.71
N PRO A 84 1.92 -2.52 14.21
CA PRO A 84 1.00 -3.61 14.52
C PRO A 84 -0.03 -3.14 15.54
N VAL A 85 -1.29 -3.54 15.36
CA VAL A 85 -2.33 -3.32 16.38
C VAL A 85 -2.13 -4.38 17.46
N SER A 86 -1.62 -3.97 18.61
CA SER A 86 -1.44 -4.80 19.82
C SER A 86 -2.76 -5.22 20.45
#